data_AF-A0A3B0Y4N5-F1
#
_entry.id   AF-A0A3B0Y4N5-F1
#
_cell.length_a   1.000
_cell.length_b   1.000
_cell.length_c   1.000
_cell.angle_alpha   90.00
_cell.angle_beta   90.00
_cell.angle_gamma   90.00
#
_symmetry.space_group_name_H-M   'P 1'
#
loop_
_entity.id
_entity.type
_entity.pdbx_description
1 polymer ?
#
loop_
_entity_poly.entity_id
_entity_poly.type
_entity_poly.pdbx_seq_one_letter_code
_entity_poly.pdbx_strand_id
1 'polypeptide(L)' 'EVILDRVIALDVELELEQLKWISMIVLYSQPGEENAYSWMENLIFDTSTSYMQ' A
#
# COMPACT_ATOMS: atom_id res chain seq x y z
N GLU A 1 -11.19 3.22 5.56
CA GLU A 1 -11.01 4.54 6.22
C GLU A 1 -9.80 4.61 7.17
N VAL A 2 -9.57 3.65 8.07
CA VAL A 2 -8.56 3.72 9.16
C VAL A 2 -7.11 4.04 8.73
N ILE A 3 -6.72 3.71 7.49
CA ILE A 3 -5.35 3.98 7.01
C ILE A 3 -5.11 5.49 6.86
N LEU A 4 -6.05 6.19 6.23
CA LEU A 4 -5.89 7.60 5.90
C LEU A 4 -5.82 8.46 7.16
N ASP A 5 -6.68 8.16 8.15
CA ASP A 5 -6.69 8.85 9.44
C ASP A 5 -5.37 8.67 10.22
N ARG A 6 -4.74 7.49 10.14
CA ARG A 6 -3.43 7.25 10.78
C ARG A 6 -2.30 7.99 10.08
N VAL A 7 -2.33 8.06 8.75
CA VAL A 7 -1.35 8.82 7.96
C VAL A 7 -1.44 10.31 8.28
N ILE A 8 -2.65 10.86 8.30
CA ILE A 8 -2.89 12.28 8.63
C ILE A 8 -2.44 12.58 10.07
N ALA A 9 -2.67 11.66 11.01
CA ALA A 9 -2.25 11.83 12.41
C ALA A 9 -0.74 11.74 12.63
N LEU A 10 0.02 11.15 11.70
CA LEU A 10 1.47 11.01 11.82
C LEU A 10 2.23 12.30 11.47
N ASP A 11 1.60 13.26 10.79
CA ASP A 11 2.19 14.56 10.37
C ASP A 11 3.59 14.42 9.73
N VAL A 12 3.78 13.32 8.99
CA VAL A 12 4.99 13.06 8.21
C VAL A 12 4.64 13.03 6.73
N GLU A 13 5.54 13.55 5.91
CA GLU A 13 5.44 13.37 4.46
C GLU A 13 5.63 11.89 4.15
N LEU A 14 4.54 11.20 3.81
CA LEU A 14 4.62 9.84 3.30
C LEU A 14 4.81 9.88 1.79
N GLU A 15 5.88 9.25 1.34
CA GLU A 15 6.10 9.03 -0.08
C GLU A 15 5.13 7.98 -0.60
N LEU A 16 4.86 8.03 -1.91
CA LEU A 16 3.95 7.10 -2.58
C LEU A 16 4.34 5.62 -2.34
N GLU A 17 5.64 5.35 -2.20
CA GLU A 17 6.16 4.03 -1.86
C GLU A 17 5.72 3.59 -0.45
N GLN A 18 5.80 4.47 0.55
CA GLN A 18 5.39 4.16 1.91
C GLN A 18 3.89 3.88 1.99
N LEU A 19 3.07 4.63 1.25
CA LEU A 19 1.62 4.41 1.18
C LEU A 19 1.25 3.05 0.57
N LYS A 20 2.00 2.60 -0.45
CA LYS A 20 1.85 1.27 -1.06
C LYS A 20 2.11 0.15 -0.05
N TRP A 21 3.21 0.25 0.71
CA TRP A 21 3.54 -0.73 1.75
C TRP A 21 2.50 -0.75 2.88
N ILE A 22 2.02 0.41 3.33
CA ILE A 22 0.97 0.49 4.35
C ILE A 22 -0.33 -0.15 3.85
N SER A 23 -0.67 0.06 2.57
CA SER A 23 -1.84 -0.56 1.94
C SER A 23 -1.73 -2.08 1.91
N MET A 24 -0.54 -2.63 1.62
CA MET A 24 -0.30 -4.08 1.72
C MET A 24 -0.46 -4.61 3.16
N ILE A 25 0.10 -3.92 4.15
CA ILE A 25 0.00 -4.32 5.57
C ILE A 25 -1.47 -4.39 6.01
N VAL A 26 -2.28 -3.44 5.56
CA VAL A 26 -3.70 -3.39 5.95
C VAL A 26 -4.52 -4.43 5.20
N LEU A 27 -4.25 -4.66 3.91
CA LEU A 27 -4.87 -5.76 3.16
C LEU A 27 -4.53 -7.12 3.78
N TYR A 28 -3.29 -7.30 4.25
CA TYR A 28 -2.89 -8.52 4.96
C TYR A 28 -3.61 -8.69 6.31
N SER A 29 -4.04 -7.59 6.95
CA SER A 29 -4.77 -7.64 8.21
C SER A 29 -6.26 -8.00 8.07
N GLN A 30 -6.80 -8.06 6.86
CA GLN A 30 -8.21 -8.35 6.59
C GLN A 30 -8.39 -9.63 5.77
N PRO A 31 -8.77 -10.76 6.39
CA PRO A 31 -9.08 -11.99 5.66
C PRO A 31 -10.39 -11.81 4.87
N GLY A 32 -10.35 -12.01 3.55
CA GLY A 32 -11.50 -11.91 2.64
C GLY A 32 -11.29 -11.02 1.41
N GLU A 33 -10.22 -10.23 1.38
CA GLU A 33 -9.90 -9.29 0.29
C GLU A 33 -8.71 -9.79 -0.56
N GLU A 34 -8.67 -11.08 -0.87
CA GLU A 34 -7.60 -11.71 -1.66
C GLU A 34 -7.47 -11.11 -3.08
N ASN A 35 -8.60 -10.72 -3.68
CA ASN A 35 -8.64 -10.07 -4.99
C ASN A 35 -8.02 -8.65 -4.94
N ALA A 36 -8.31 -7.89 -3.89
CA ALA A 36 -7.72 -6.57 -3.70
C ALA A 36 -6.22 -6.66 -3.40
N TYR A 37 -5.79 -7.69 -2.67
CA TYR A 37 -4.38 -8.00 -2.47
C TYR A 37 -3.67 -8.30 -3.80
N SER A 38 -4.22 -9.19 -4.63
CA SER A 38 -3.61 -9.54 -5.93
C SER A 38 -3.54 -8.35 -6.89
N TRP A 39 -4.56 -7.48 -6.90
CA TRP A 39 -4.54 -6.26 -7.72
C TRP A 39 -3.49 -5.25 -7.22
N MET A 40 -3.41 -5.05 -5.90
CA MET A 40 -2.41 -4.17 -5.28
C MET A 40 -0.99 -4.70 -5.51
N GLU A 41 -0.80 -6.01 -5.42
CA GLU A 41 0.47 -6.68 -5.69
C GLU A 41 0.95 -6.39 -7.12
N ASN A 42 0.09 -6.65 -8.13
CA ASN A 42 0.43 -6.36 -9.53
C ASN A 42 0.79 -4.88 -9.74
N LEU A 43 0.03 -3.95 -9.16
CA LEU A 43 0.30 -2.52 -9.26
C LEU A 43 1.65 -2.11 -8.65
N ILE A 44 1.99 -2.70 -7.49
CA ILE A 44 3.26 -2.42 -6.81
C ILE A 44 4.43 -3.00 -7.60
N PHE A 45 4.35 -4.26 -8.02
CA PHE A 45 5.40 -4.94 -8.79
C PHE A 45 5.68 -4.28 -10.16
N ASP A 46 4.65 -3.81 -10.86
CA ASP A 46 4.78 -3.06 -12.12
C ASP A 46 5.50 -1.71 -11.91
N THR A 47 5.25 -1.03 -10.79
CA THR A 47 6.01 0.19 -10.47
C THR A 47 7.44 -0.09 -10.01
N SER A 48 7.69 -1.14 -9.23
CA SER A 48 9.03 -1.49 -8.72
C SER A 48 10.00 -1.88 -9.83
N THR A 49 9.51 -2.49 -10.90
CA THR A 49 10.31 -2.84 -12.08
C THR A 49 10.76 -1.60 -12.87
N SER A 50 10.04 -0.48 -12.76
CA SER A 50 10.46 0.80 -13.37
C SER A 50 11.59 1.50 -12.63
N TYR A 51 11.86 1.16 -11.36
CA TYR A 51 12.97 1.73 -10.58
C TYR A 51 14.27 0.92 -10.70
N MET A 52 14.25 -0.21 -11.42
CA MET A 52 15.40 -1.10 -11.66
C MET A 52 15.97 -1.00 -13.09
N GLN A 53 15.65 0.05 -13.86
CA GLN A 53 16.27 0.36 -15.16
C GLN A 53 17.08 1.66 -15.12
#